data_AF-A0A7R9UJK0-F1
#
_entry.id   AF-A0A7R9UJK0-F1
#
_cell.length_a   1.000
_cell.length_b   1.000
_cell.length_c   1.000
_cell.angle_alpha   90.00
_cell.angle_beta   90.00
_cell.angle_gamma   90.00
#
_symmetry.space_group_name_H-M   'P 1'
#
loop_
_entity.id
_entity.type
_entity.pdbx_description
1 polymer ?
#
loop_
_entity_poly.entity_id
_entity_poly.type
_entity_poly.pdbx_seq_one_letter_code
_entity_poly.pdbx_strand_id
1 'polypeptide(L)'
;PFHISTIKNVTKSEEGAYTYLRINFAPPGHGLGTAKDAGPLADALRMRDSIKELTLRAREPRNLSNAFRLIKELRTRVMRRDKEEDEKKDLVAQEPLRLLAGARVHKLRDVNMRPHPSGRKSQGTLELQANGLRYTSNKGERVDMLFANLRNCFFQPAHKEHLVLLHFHLKDGIMVGKKRHNDIQFYVEVVEQSYALDQARRGGYDPDELEEEQRERALR
;
A
#
# COMPACT_ATOMS: atom_id res chain seq x y z
N PRO A 1 5.89 -28.88 -20.56
CA PRO A 1 5.04 -28.16 -19.58
C PRO A 1 5.75 -26.85 -19.18
N PHE A 2 5.02 -25.74 -19.01
CA PHE A 2 5.60 -24.43 -18.66
C PHE A 2 5.09 -23.98 -17.28
N HIS A 3 5.98 -23.47 -16.43
CA HIS A 3 5.60 -22.86 -15.16
C HIS A 3 4.93 -21.51 -15.40
N ILE A 4 3.88 -21.15 -14.64
CA ILE A 4 3.14 -19.90 -14.89
C ILE A 4 4.00 -18.63 -14.75
N SER A 5 5.04 -18.67 -13.91
CA SER A 5 6.00 -17.57 -13.74
C SER A 5 6.88 -17.32 -14.98
N THR A 6 6.97 -18.27 -15.91
CA THR A 6 7.68 -18.07 -17.18
C THR A 6 6.79 -17.41 -18.22
N ILE A 7 5.49 -17.20 -17.98
CA ILE A 7 4.58 -16.54 -18.92
C ILE A 7 4.55 -15.03 -18.63
N LYS A 8 5.05 -14.24 -19.59
CA LYS A 8 5.05 -12.77 -19.53
C LYS A 8 3.63 -12.23 -19.64
N ASN A 9 2.92 -12.60 -20.70
CA ASN A 9 1.52 -12.23 -20.91
C ASN A 9 0.84 -13.20 -21.89
N VAL A 10 -0.48 -13.10 -21.98
CA VAL A 10 -1.30 -13.86 -22.93
C VAL A 10 -2.27 -12.89 -23.59
N THR A 11 -2.45 -13.02 -24.91
CA THR A 11 -3.36 -12.22 -25.72
C THR A 11 -4.24 -13.12 -26.57
N LYS A 12 -5.52 -12.75 -26.71
CA LYS A 12 -6.49 -13.43 -27.57
C LYS A 12 -6.89 -12.49 -28.71
N SER A 13 -6.91 -12.97 -29.94
CA SER A 13 -7.47 -12.26 -31.09
C SER A 13 -8.41 -13.18 -31.88
N GLU A 14 -9.36 -12.59 -32.60
CA GLU A 14 -10.32 -13.29 -33.45
C GLU A 14 -10.23 -12.66 -34.83
N GLU A 15 -9.89 -13.46 -35.84
CA GLU A 15 -9.76 -13.02 -37.24
C GLU A 15 -10.54 -13.97 -38.14
N GLY A 16 -11.63 -13.46 -38.72
CA GLY A 16 -12.54 -14.26 -39.55
C GLY A 16 -13.11 -15.47 -38.79
N ALA A 17 -12.89 -16.66 -39.33
CA ALA A 17 -13.37 -17.92 -38.75
C ALA A 17 -12.41 -18.56 -37.73
N TYR A 18 -11.34 -17.86 -37.34
CA TYR A 18 -10.31 -18.42 -36.46
C TYR A 18 -10.05 -17.53 -35.24
N THR A 19 -9.84 -18.17 -34.10
CA THR A 19 -9.37 -17.56 -32.86
C THR A 19 -7.89 -17.89 -32.67
N TYR A 20 -7.13 -16.91 -32.23
CA TYR A 20 -5.72 -17.03 -31.92
C TYR A 20 -5.47 -16.75 -30.44
N LEU A 21 -4.66 -17.60 -29.81
CA LEU A 21 -4.18 -17.42 -28.45
C LEU A 21 -2.66 -17.34 -28.50
N ARG A 22 -2.12 -16.15 -28.24
CA ARG A 22 -0.68 -15.91 -28.18
C ARG A 22 -0.22 -15.85 -26.72
N ILE A 23 0.73 -16.70 -26.38
CA ILE A 23 1.38 -16.78 -25.07
C ILE A 23 2.80 -16.29 -25.26
N ASN A 24 3.15 -15.18 -24.62
CA ASN A 24 4.51 -14.66 -24.63
C ASN A 24 5.20 -15.10 -23.34
N PHE A 25 6.39 -15.66 -23.48
CA PHE A 25 7.21 -16.11 -22.35
C PHE A 25 8.22 -15.03 -21.96
N ALA A 26 8.62 -15.06 -20.69
CA ALA A 26 9.68 -14.21 -20.19
C ALA A 26 11.03 -14.80 -20.62
N PRO A 27 11.98 -13.95 -21.06
CA PRO A 27 13.35 -14.40 -21.34
C PRO A 27 13.97 -15.05 -20.10
N PRO A 28 14.95 -15.95 -20.28
CA PRO A 28 15.74 -16.50 -19.18
C PRO A 28 16.36 -15.37 -18.34
N GLY A 29 16.18 -15.44 -17.02
CA GLY A 29 16.64 -14.38 -16.09
C GLY A 29 15.77 -13.11 -16.06
N HIS A 30 14.69 -13.05 -16.84
CA HIS A 30 13.64 -12.00 -16.78
C HIS A 30 12.27 -12.59 -16.37
N GLY A 31 12.26 -13.86 -15.96
CA GLY A 31 11.08 -14.53 -15.40
C GLY A 31 10.65 -13.89 -14.09
N LEU A 32 9.34 -13.89 -13.86
CA LEU A 32 8.72 -13.36 -12.66
C LEU A 32 9.32 -14.01 -11.40
N GLY A 33 9.88 -13.21 -10.51
CA GLY A 33 10.52 -13.66 -9.26
C GLY A 33 11.99 -14.09 -9.39
N THR A 34 12.55 -14.22 -10.60
CA THR A 34 13.95 -14.67 -10.81
C THR A 34 14.95 -13.56 -11.10
N ALA A 35 14.49 -12.31 -11.27
CA ALA A 35 15.34 -11.21 -11.70
C ALA A 35 16.21 -10.59 -10.58
N LYS A 36 15.98 -10.94 -9.30
CA LYS A 36 16.67 -10.29 -8.18
C LYS A 36 17.92 -11.01 -7.69
N ASP A 37 18.03 -12.32 -7.90
CA ASP A 37 19.21 -13.09 -7.52
C ASP A 37 19.81 -13.76 -8.76
N ALA A 38 20.64 -13.01 -9.49
CA ALA A 38 21.43 -13.54 -10.60
C ALA A 38 22.58 -14.40 -10.03
N GLY A 39 22.23 -15.59 -9.53
CA GLY A 39 23.19 -16.65 -9.23
C GLY A 39 23.59 -17.42 -10.50
N PRO A 40 24.57 -18.34 -10.39
CA PRO A 40 25.11 -19.10 -11.53
C PRO A 40 24.06 -19.88 -12.35
N LEU A 41 22.90 -20.19 -11.75
CA LEU A 41 21.76 -20.82 -12.42
C LEU A 41 21.09 -19.91 -13.46
N ALA A 42 21.01 -18.60 -13.20
CA ALA A 42 20.42 -17.63 -14.14
C ALA A 42 21.28 -17.47 -15.39
N ASP A 43 22.60 -17.53 -15.24
CA ASP A 43 23.56 -17.43 -16.36
C ASP A 43 23.59 -18.71 -17.19
N ALA A 44 23.50 -19.88 -16.56
CA ALA A 44 23.32 -21.15 -17.27
C ALA A 44 21.99 -21.21 -18.07
N LEU A 45 20.93 -20.55 -17.57
CA LEU A 45 19.64 -20.44 -18.26
C LEU A 45 19.67 -19.42 -19.41
N ARG A 46 20.47 -18.36 -19.33
CA ARG A 46 20.69 -17.38 -20.42
C ARG A 46 21.38 -17.99 -21.64
N MET A 47 22.17 -19.04 -21.44
CA MET A 47 22.88 -19.75 -22.51
C MET A 47 22.03 -20.84 -23.19
N ARG A 48 20.76 -21.04 -22.79
CA ARG A 48 19.87 -22.00 -23.44
C ARG A 48 18.90 -21.33 -24.39
N ASP A 49 18.61 -22.00 -25.49
CA ASP A 49 17.52 -21.62 -26.40
C ASP A 49 16.22 -21.55 -25.61
N SER A 50 15.54 -20.40 -25.73
CA SER A 50 14.32 -20.11 -25.00
C SER A 50 13.19 -19.79 -25.97
N ILE A 51 11.99 -20.25 -25.63
CA ILE A 51 10.79 -19.97 -26.42
C ILE A 51 10.36 -18.55 -26.08
N LYS A 52 10.32 -17.66 -27.07
CA LYS A 52 9.82 -16.29 -26.91
C LYS A 52 8.30 -16.23 -26.86
N GLU A 53 7.65 -16.95 -27.76
CA GLU A 53 6.20 -16.92 -27.92
C GLU A 53 5.66 -18.23 -28.52
N LEU A 54 4.40 -18.50 -28.22
CA LEU A 54 3.62 -19.60 -28.79
C LEU A 54 2.27 -19.04 -29.21
N THR A 55 1.88 -19.30 -30.46
CA THR A 55 0.56 -18.92 -30.98
C THR A 55 -0.23 -20.17 -31.33
N LEU A 56 -1.38 -20.34 -30.70
CA LEU A 56 -2.34 -21.41 -30.98
C LEU A 56 -3.49 -20.85 -31.80
N ARG A 57 -3.93 -21.59 -32.80
CA ARG A 57 -5.05 -21.24 -33.69
C ARG A 57 -6.13 -22.31 -33.57
N ALA A 58 -7.38 -21.90 -33.42
CA ALA A 58 -8.53 -22.80 -33.43
C ALA A 58 -9.70 -22.18 -34.20
N ARG A 59 -10.54 -23.01 -34.81
CA ARG A 59 -11.78 -22.58 -35.47
C ARG A 59 -12.92 -22.37 -34.46
N GLU A 60 -12.93 -23.15 -33.38
CA GLU A 60 -13.92 -23.06 -32.30
C GLU A 60 -13.39 -22.14 -31.17
N PRO A 61 -14.04 -20.99 -30.89
CA PRO A 61 -13.55 -20.00 -29.93
C PRO A 61 -13.65 -20.43 -28.46
N ARG A 62 -14.54 -21.37 -28.12
CA ARG A 62 -14.84 -21.74 -26.72
C ARG A 62 -13.62 -22.24 -25.96
N ASN A 63 -12.84 -23.13 -26.57
CA ASN A 63 -11.69 -23.76 -25.90
C ASN A 63 -10.56 -22.75 -25.62
N LEU A 64 -10.20 -21.93 -26.62
CA LEU A 64 -9.15 -20.91 -26.45
C LEU A 64 -9.58 -19.78 -25.53
N SER A 65 -10.87 -19.40 -25.54
CA SER A 65 -11.41 -18.39 -24.61
C SER A 65 -11.38 -18.88 -23.16
N ASN A 66 -11.73 -20.14 -22.92
CA ASN A 66 -11.62 -20.76 -21.59
C ASN A 66 -10.16 -20.84 -21.13
N ALA A 67 -9.24 -21.28 -22.00
CA ALA A 67 -7.82 -21.35 -21.69
C ALA A 67 -7.24 -19.96 -21.37
N PHE A 68 -7.58 -18.93 -22.16
CA PHE A 68 -7.19 -17.54 -21.92
C PHE A 68 -7.60 -17.08 -20.51
N ARG A 69 -8.86 -17.31 -20.14
CA ARG A 69 -9.40 -16.94 -18.82
C ARG A 69 -8.63 -17.63 -17.70
N LEU A 70 -8.48 -18.96 -17.78
CA LEU A 70 -7.80 -19.76 -16.75
C LEU A 70 -6.34 -19.34 -16.56
N ILE A 71 -5.60 -19.12 -17.65
CA ILE A 71 -4.19 -18.70 -17.57
C ILE A 71 -4.09 -17.30 -16.95
N LYS A 72 -4.98 -16.37 -17.32
CA LYS A 72 -5.01 -15.01 -16.77
C LYS A 72 -5.31 -15.00 -15.27
N GLU A 73 -6.29 -15.80 -14.84
CA GLU A 73 -6.64 -15.97 -13.43
C GLU A 73 -5.50 -16.59 -12.62
N LEU A 74 -4.90 -17.67 -13.13
CA LEU A 74 -3.78 -18.35 -12.46
C LEU A 74 -2.58 -17.43 -12.31
N ARG A 75 -2.19 -16.71 -13.37
CA ARG A 75 -1.11 -15.72 -13.33
C ARG A 75 -1.38 -14.67 -12.27
N THR A 76 -2.58 -14.09 -12.26
CA THR A 76 -2.95 -13.04 -11.28
C THR A 76 -2.86 -13.57 -9.84
N ARG A 77 -3.31 -14.81 -9.60
CA ARG A 77 -3.24 -15.46 -8.30
C ARG A 77 -1.80 -15.66 -7.83
N VAL A 78 -0.94 -16.20 -8.68
CA VAL A 78 0.48 -16.44 -8.35
C VAL A 78 1.21 -15.12 -8.13
N MET A 79 0.97 -14.10 -8.98
CA MET A 79 1.55 -12.77 -8.78
C MET A 79 1.20 -12.15 -7.45
N ARG A 80 -0.06 -12.29 -7.03
CA ARG A 80 -0.50 -11.79 -5.74
C ARG A 80 0.20 -12.50 -4.60
N ARG A 81 0.32 -13.84 -4.67
CA ARG A 81 1.00 -14.65 -3.65
C ARG A 81 2.47 -14.30 -3.55
N ASP A 82 3.20 -14.31 -4.67
CA ASP A 82 4.64 -14.08 -4.68
C ASP A 82 4.96 -12.67 -4.17
N LYS A 83 4.14 -11.67 -4.53
CA LYS A 83 4.24 -10.31 -3.97
C LYS A 83 3.98 -10.28 -2.46
N GLU A 84 2.94 -10.96 -1.98
CA GLU A 84 2.63 -11.05 -0.55
C GLU A 84 3.73 -11.77 0.24
N GLU A 85 4.41 -12.74 -0.36
CA GLU A 85 5.57 -13.43 0.23
C GLU A 85 6.80 -12.53 0.27
N ASP A 86 7.11 -11.84 -0.83
CA ASP A 86 8.27 -10.93 -0.89
C ASP A 86 8.16 -9.79 0.12
N GLU A 87 6.97 -9.23 0.33
CA GLU A 87 6.72 -8.21 1.36
C GLU A 87 6.94 -8.75 2.79
N LYS A 88 6.79 -10.07 3.00
CA LYS A 88 6.97 -10.73 4.31
C LYS A 88 8.41 -11.20 4.55
N LYS A 89 9.16 -11.55 3.51
CA LYS A 89 10.52 -12.10 3.62
C LYS A 89 11.50 -11.13 4.28
N ASP A 90 11.37 -9.85 3.96
CA ASP A 90 12.27 -8.80 4.47
C ASP A 90 11.80 -8.23 5.83
N LEU A 91 10.84 -8.87 6.49
CA LEU A 91 10.31 -8.41 7.76
C LEU A 91 11.17 -8.89 8.93
N VAL A 92 11.70 -7.93 9.69
CA VAL A 92 12.43 -8.21 10.93
C VAL A 92 11.42 -8.54 12.03
N ALA A 93 11.57 -9.69 12.68
CA ALA A 93 10.74 -10.07 13.81
C ALA A 93 10.92 -9.08 14.98
N GLN A 94 9.81 -8.61 15.54
CA GLN A 94 9.80 -7.63 16.64
C GLN A 94 9.23 -8.23 17.92
N GLU A 95 9.61 -7.65 19.05
CA GLU A 95 8.97 -7.97 20.33
C GLU A 95 7.48 -7.59 20.34
N PRO A 96 6.63 -8.24 21.15
CA PRO A 96 5.26 -7.81 21.30
C PRO A 96 5.16 -6.46 22.03
N LEU A 97 4.17 -5.64 21.64
CA LEU A 97 3.86 -4.40 22.36
C LEU A 97 3.35 -4.72 23.76
N ARG A 98 3.98 -4.11 24.76
CA ARG A 98 3.61 -4.19 26.18
C ARG A 98 2.63 -3.08 26.50
N LEU A 99 1.40 -3.47 26.80
CA LEU A 99 0.35 -2.52 27.16
C LEU A 99 0.66 -1.91 28.52
N LEU A 100 0.46 -0.61 28.64
CA LEU A 100 0.60 0.08 29.90
C LEU A 100 -0.60 -0.27 30.80
N ALA A 101 -0.35 -0.95 31.91
CA ALA A 101 -1.38 -1.25 32.90
C ALA A 101 -1.54 -0.07 33.86
N GLY A 102 -2.68 0.62 33.82
CA GLY A 102 -2.97 1.73 34.74
C GLY A 102 -3.97 2.76 34.21
N ALA A 103 -4.39 3.69 35.06
CA ALA A 103 -5.50 4.61 34.81
C ALA A 103 -5.21 5.77 33.84
N ARG A 104 -3.94 6.04 33.48
CA ARG A 104 -3.57 7.19 32.64
C ARG A 104 -2.66 6.78 31.48
N VAL A 105 -3.28 6.23 30.45
CA VAL A 105 -2.67 6.13 29.11
C VAL A 105 -2.86 7.45 28.39
N HIS A 106 -1.76 8.09 27.99
CA HIS A 106 -1.82 9.27 27.12
C HIS A 106 -2.32 8.84 25.75
N LYS A 107 -3.32 9.56 25.23
CA LYS A 107 -3.94 9.25 23.95
C LYS A 107 -4.27 10.50 23.15
N LEU A 108 -4.02 10.43 21.85
CA LEU A 108 -4.46 11.40 20.85
C LEU A 108 -5.65 10.78 20.11
N ARG A 109 -6.81 11.42 20.22
CA ARG A 109 -8.06 10.98 19.56
C ARG A 109 -8.22 11.68 18.22
N ASP A 110 -9.10 11.12 17.40
CA ASP A 110 -9.54 11.69 16.11
C ASP A 110 -8.40 11.96 15.11
N VAL A 111 -7.32 11.17 15.24
CA VAL A 111 -6.15 11.24 14.35
C VAL A 111 -6.34 10.33 13.13
N ASN A 112 -5.97 10.85 11.97
CA ASN A 112 -5.86 10.06 10.75
C ASN A 112 -4.46 9.47 10.66
N MET A 113 -4.32 8.26 10.10
CA MET A 113 -3.03 7.63 9.86
C MET A 113 -2.75 7.50 8.36
N ARG A 114 -1.50 7.72 7.94
CA ARG A 114 -0.96 7.39 6.61
C ARG A 114 0.29 6.52 6.78
N PRO A 115 0.40 5.38 6.08
CA PRO A 115 -0.59 4.77 5.19
C PRO A 115 -1.85 4.30 5.93
N HIS A 116 -2.96 4.13 5.21
CA HIS A 116 -4.19 3.61 5.79
C HIS A 116 -4.08 2.08 6.02
N PRO A 117 -4.44 1.56 7.21
CA PRO A 117 -4.37 0.14 7.50
C PRO A 117 -5.36 -0.68 6.66
N SER A 118 -6.53 -0.11 6.35
CA SER A 118 -7.44 -0.66 5.35
C SER A 118 -8.10 0.41 4.47
N GLY A 119 -8.39 0.00 3.24
CA GLY A 119 -9.34 0.64 2.32
C GLY A 119 -9.39 2.18 2.40
N ARG A 120 -10.53 2.70 2.83
CA ARG A 120 -10.79 4.15 2.95
C ARG A 120 -10.25 4.73 4.25
N LYS A 121 -9.84 6.01 4.18
CA LYS A 121 -9.47 6.88 5.32
C LYS A 121 -10.42 6.65 6.50
N SER A 122 -9.83 6.38 7.66
CA SER A 122 -10.54 6.26 8.92
C SER A 122 -9.75 6.98 9.99
N GLN A 123 -10.46 7.68 10.86
CA GLN A 123 -9.88 8.19 12.09
C GLN A 123 -9.70 7.05 13.10
N GLY A 124 -8.88 7.33 14.12
CA GLY A 124 -8.62 6.43 15.22
C GLY A 124 -7.97 7.15 16.38
N THR A 125 -7.49 6.37 17.34
CA THR A 125 -6.80 6.85 18.54
C THR A 125 -5.38 6.31 18.56
N LEU A 126 -4.40 7.20 18.78
CA LEU A 126 -3.01 6.85 19.03
C LEU A 126 -2.73 6.87 20.53
N GLU A 127 -2.28 5.76 21.08
CA GLU A 127 -2.07 5.56 22.52
C GLU A 127 -0.61 5.26 22.85
N LEU A 128 -0.12 5.86 23.93
CA LEU A 128 1.20 5.60 24.48
C LEU A 128 1.20 4.33 25.33
N GLN A 129 2.08 3.39 25.02
CA GLN A 129 2.21 2.10 25.71
C GLN A 129 3.59 1.98 26.36
N ALA A 130 3.85 0.91 27.10
CA ALA A 130 5.05 0.79 27.93
C ALA A 130 6.35 0.75 27.11
N ASN A 131 6.34 0.13 25.94
CA ASN A 131 7.50 0.00 25.04
C ASN A 131 7.23 0.51 23.61
N GLY A 132 6.14 1.25 23.38
CA GLY A 132 5.79 1.73 22.06
C GLY A 132 4.51 2.55 21.99
N LEU A 133 3.97 2.65 20.79
CA LEU A 133 2.72 3.32 20.45
C LEU A 133 1.75 2.31 19.83
N ARG A 134 0.46 2.45 20.11
CA ARG A 134 -0.61 1.70 19.44
C ARG A 134 -1.59 2.66 18.79
N TYR A 135 -1.75 2.55 17.48
CA TYR A 135 -2.87 3.13 16.78
C TYR A 135 -4.02 2.13 16.73
N THR A 136 -5.21 2.55 17.12
CA THR A 136 -6.45 1.79 16.92
C THR A 136 -7.42 2.62 16.09
N SER A 137 -7.74 2.14 14.89
CA SER A 137 -8.76 2.73 14.02
C SER A 137 -10.16 2.55 14.61
N ASN A 138 -11.11 3.42 14.26
CA ASN A 138 -12.53 3.25 14.60
C ASN A 138 -13.13 1.95 14.04
N LYS A 139 -12.49 1.34 13.03
CA LYS A 139 -12.84 0.02 12.48
C LYS A 139 -12.27 -1.16 13.28
N GLY A 140 -11.51 -0.90 14.34
CA GLY A 140 -10.85 -1.93 15.17
C GLY A 140 -9.50 -2.41 14.65
N GLU A 141 -8.99 -1.85 13.55
CA GLU A 141 -7.64 -2.13 13.05
C GLU A 141 -6.58 -1.57 13.98
N ARG A 142 -5.53 -2.37 14.25
CA ARG A 142 -4.46 -2.01 15.17
C ARG A 142 -3.13 -1.97 14.44
N VAL A 143 -2.34 -0.93 14.70
CA VAL A 143 -0.96 -0.81 14.23
C VAL A 143 -0.08 -0.43 15.41
N ASP A 144 0.90 -1.28 15.68
CA ASP A 144 1.81 -1.14 16.80
C ASP A 144 3.20 -0.70 16.32
N MET A 145 3.81 0.25 17.00
CA MET A 145 5.17 0.72 16.72
C MET A 145 5.98 0.71 18.00
N LEU A 146 7.03 -0.10 18.06
CA LEU A 146 7.93 -0.14 19.21
C LEU A 146 8.89 1.03 19.21
N PHE A 147 9.20 1.58 20.39
CA PHE A 147 10.22 2.64 20.51
C PHE A 147 11.59 2.18 20.03
N ALA A 148 11.94 0.90 20.25
CA ALA A 148 13.20 0.32 19.78
C ALA A 148 13.36 0.39 18.24
N ASN A 149 12.24 0.33 17.52
CA ASN A 149 12.20 0.38 16.06
C ASN A 149 12.00 1.80 15.49
N LEU A 150 11.75 2.80 16.32
CA LEU A 150 11.69 4.19 15.87
C LEU A 150 13.13 4.68 15.59
N ARG A 151 13.37 5.19 14.38
CA ARG A 151 14.61 5.87 14.02
C ARG A 151 14.48 7.37 14.25
N ASN A 152 13.45 7.99 13.69
CA ASN A 152 13.19 9.42 13.81
C ASN A 152 11.70 9.68 14.10
N CYS A 153 11.42 10.77 14.82
CA CYS A 153 10.08 11.30 15.04
C CYS A 153 10.08 12.80 14.73
N PHE A 154 9.25 13.24 13.80
CA PHE A 154 9.10 14.64 13.43
C PHE A 154 7.71 15.14 13.80
N PHE A 155 7.66 16.34 14.36
CA PHE A 155 6.44 17.06 14.60
C PHE A 155 6.40 18.30 13.71
N GLN A 156 5.30 18.44 12.96
CA GLN A 156 5.05 19.58 12.10
C GLN A 156 3.78 20.30 12.60
N PRO A 157 3.93 21.49 13.19
CA PRO A 157 2.79 22.29 13.64
C PRO A 157 2.05 22.95 12.45
N ALA A 158 0.76 23.23 12.63
CA ALA A 158 -0.07 23.91 11.64
C ALA A 158 0.13 25.44 11.69
N HIS A 159 1.28 25.93 11.21
CA HIS A 159 1.54 27.37 11.11
C HIS A 159 1.05 27.99 9.81
N LYS A 160 1.51 27.47 8.67
CA LYS A 160 1.11 27.89 7.31
C LYS A 160 0.43 26.76 6.53
N GLU A 161 0.19 25.65 7.19
CA GLU A 161 -0.34 24.44 6.58
C GLU A 161 -1.66 24.05 7.25
N HIS A 162 -2.54 23.43 6.47
CA HIS A 162 -3.85 23.00 6.93
C HIS A 162 -3.81 21.69 7.73
N LEU A 163 -2.63 21.16 8.04
CA LEU A 163 -2.48 19.90 8.76
C LEU A 163 -1.41 20.02 9.86
N VAL A 164 -1.68 19.33 10.98
CA VAL A 164 -0.68 19.01 12.00
C VAL A 164 -0.23 17.58 11.78
N LEU A 165 1.08 17.31 11.76
CA LEU A 165 1.64 15.99 11.46
C LEU A 165 2.59 15.51 12.56
N LEU A 166 2.48 14.23 12.89
CA LEU A 166 3.49 13.43 13.57
C LEU A 166 4.00 12.36 12.59
N HIS A 167 5.27 12.43 12.21
CA HIS A 167 5.88 11.47 11.29
C HIS A 167 6.88 10.59 12.03
N PHE A 168 6.69 9.28 11.96
CA PHE A 168 7.57 8.27 12.49
C PHE A 168 8.27 7.56 11.34
N HIS A 169 9.60 7.61 11.34
CA HIS A 169 10.43 6.82 10.43
C HIS A 169 11.03 5.65 11.21
N LEU A 170 10.80 4.43 10.73
CA LEU A 170 11.19 3.17 11.35
C LEU A 170 12.56 2.72 10.87
N LYS A 171 13.30 1.99 11.72
CA LYS A 171 14.54 1.30 11.31
C LYS A 171 14.20 0.15 10.37
N ASP A 172 13.26 -0.68 10.79
CA ASP A 172 12.73 -1.81 10.04
C ASP A 172 11.25 -1.61 9.74
N GLY A 173 10.87 -1.72 8.47
CA GLY A 173 9.49 -1.58 8.05
C GLY A 173 8.57 -2.64 8.65
N ILE A 174 7.40 -2.22 9.09
CA ILE A 174 6.35 -3.09 9.63
C ILE A 174 5.23 -3.27 8.60
N MET A 175 4.43 -4.32 8.77
CA MET A 175 3.25 -4.52 7.92
C MET A 175 2.11 -3.61 8.38
N VAL A 176 1.63 -2.77 7.46
CA VAL A 176 0.38 -2.03 7.62
C VAL A 176 -0.57 -2.51 6.55
N GLY A 177 -1.62 -3.22 6.97
CA GLY A 177 -2.52 -3.92 6.05
C GLY A 177 -1.80 -5.02 5.27
N LYS A 178 -1.56 -4.80 3.97
CA LYS A 178 -0.96 -5.78 3.04
C LYS A 178 0.43 -5.41 2.54
N LYS A 179 0.98 -4.27 2.97
CA LYS A 179 2.26 -3.75 2.48
C LYS A 179 3.18 -3.44 3.65
N ARG A 180 4.48 -3.55 3.39
CA ARG A 180 5.51 -3.11 4.32
C ARG A 180 5.70 -1.60 4.23
N HIS A 181 5.83 -0.94 5.37
CA HIS A 181 6.02 0.51 5.45
C HIS A 181 7.08 0.87 6.49
N ASN A 182 8.02 1.73 6.09
CA ASN A 182 9.02 2.33 6.99
C ASN A 182 8.56 3.67 7.57
N ASP A 183 7.59 4.31 6.93
CA ASP A 183 7.14 5.65 7.28
C ASP A 183 5.66 5.59 7.67
N ILE A 184 5.36 6.08 8.87
CA ILE A 184 4.01 6.12 9.42
C ILE A 184 3.76 7.53 9.95
N GLN A 185 2.66 8.11 9.51
CA GLN A 185 2.25 9.47 9.79
C GLN A 185 0.91 9.49 10.50
N PHE A 186 0.78 10.34 11.52
CA PHE A 186 -0.49 10.68 12.14
C PHE A 186 -0.75 12.15 11.93
N TYR A 187 -1.96 12.51 11.53
CA TYR A 187 -2.28 13.88 11.24
C TYR A 187 -3.73 14.25 11.54
N VAL A 188 -3.94 15.53 11.78
CA VAL A 188 -5.24 16.17 11.93
C VAL A 188 -5.30 17.31 10.91
N GLU A 189 -6.42 17.42 10.20
CA GLU A 189 -6.69 18.53 9.28
C GLU A 189 -7.36 19.64 10.10
N VAL A 190 -6.80 20.85 10.07
CA VAL A 190 -7.22 22.00 10.91
C VAL A 190 -8.14 22.96 10.14
N VAL A 191 -8.22 22.84 8.81
CA VAL A 191 -9.09 23.66 7.96
C VAL A 191 -9.85 22.77 6.99
N GLU A 192 -11.17 22.95 6.90
CA GLU A 192 -12.02 22.26 5.94
C GLU A 192 -11.78 22.86 4.53
N GLN A 193 -11.63 22.01 3.50
CA GLN A 193 -11.25 22.44 2.14
C GLN A 193 -12.26 23.38 1.44
N SER A 194 -13.37 23.74 2.08
CA SER A 194 -14.43 24.61 1.56
C SER A 194 -14.00 26.08 1.39
N TYR A 195 -12.96 26.55 2.08
CA TYR A 195 -12.53 27.95 2.01
C TYR A 195 -11.84 28.37 0.70
N ALA A 196 -11.31 27.42 -0.08
CA ALA A 196 -10.54 27.75 -1.29
C ALA A 196 -11.40 28.31 -2.45
N LEU A 197 -12.72 28.20 -2.37
CA LEU A 197 -13.63 28.60 -3.46
C LEU A 197 -14.48 29.84 -3.18
N ASP A 198 -14.55 30.30 -1.93
CA ASP A 198 -15.54 31.31 -1.51
C ASP A 198 -14.94 32.69 -1.19
N GLN A 199 -13.64 32.87 -1.43
CA GLN A 199 -12.91 34.12 -1.20
C GLN A 199 -13.37 35.28 -2.10
N ALA A 200 -14.22 35.02 -3.09
CA ALA A 200 -14.68 36.01 -4.06
C ALA A 200 -15.97 36.76 -3.62
N ARG A 201 -16.60 36.44 -2.48
CA ARG A 201 -17.92 37.00 -2.11
C ARG A 201 -18.12 37.42 -0.64
N ARG A 202 -17.05 37.64 0.13
CA ARG A 202 -17.18 37.91 1.57
C ARG A 202 -16.85 39.37 1.91
N GLY A 203 -17.84 40.08 2.49
CA GLY A 203 -17.75 41.47 2.92
C GLY A 203 -17.40 41.51 4.41
N GLY A 204 -16.22 42.05 4.74
CA GLY A 204 -15.54 41.86 6.04
C GLY A 204 -16.14 42.53 7.27
N TYR A 205 -17.45 42.44 7.49
CA TYR A 205 -18.16 42.93 8.67
C TYR A 205 -19.38 42.06 9.04
N ASP A 206 -19.30 40.75 8.85
CA ASP A 206 -20.30 39.82 9.39
C ASP A 206 -19.82 39.29 10.76
N PRO A 207 -20.55 39.49 11.88
CA PRO A 207 -20.17 38.93 13.19
C PRO A 207 -19.91 37.41 13.16
N ASP A 208 -20.52 36.69 12.21
CA ASP A 208 -20.29 35.26 12.00
C ASP A 208 -18.86 34.96 11.54
N GLU A 209 -18.20 35.85 10.77
CA GLU A 209 -16.80 35.68 10.33
C GLU A 209 -15.81 35.82 11.48
N LEU A 210 -16.07 36.74 12.41
CA LEU A 210 -15.25 36.94 13.61
C LEU A 210 -15.33 35.74 14.56
N GLU A 211 -16.53 35.16 14.73
CA GLU A 211 -16.70 33.92 15.50
C GLU A 211 -16.01 32.74 14.82
N GLU A 212 -16.08 32.64 13.50
CA GLU A 212 -15.45 31.58 12.71
C GLU A 212 -13.92 31.68 12.79
N GLU A 213 -13.35 32.88 12.64
CA GLU A 213 -11.91 33.13 12.80
C GLU A 213 -11.43 32.81 14.24
N GLN A 214 -12.24 33.13 15.26
CA GLN A 214 -11.93 32.79 16.65
C GLN A 214 -11.98 31.28 16.90
N ARG A 215 -12.94 30.56 16.31
CA ARG A 215 -12.99 29.09 16.36
C ARG A 215 -11.79 28.46 15.66
N GLU A 216 -11.37 28.97 14.51
CA GLU A 216 -10.16 28.50 13.82
C GLU A 216 -8.91 28.73 14.65
N ARG A 217 -8.76 29.91 15.27
CA ARG A 217 -7.64 30.21 16.18
C ARG A 217 -7.61 29.29 17.40
N ALA A 218 -8.77 28.86 17.89
CA ALA A 218 -8.86 27.88 18.98
C ALA A 218 -8.57 26.43 18.52
N LEU A 219 -8.71 26.14 17.23
CA LEU A 219 -8.45 24.81 16.65
C LEU A 219 -6.99 24.59 16.23
N ARG A 220 -6.26 25.68 15.97
CA ARG A 220 -4.80 25.69 15.67
C ARG A 220 -3.96 25.54 16.93
#